data_AF-A0A5R8M4W1-F1
#
_entry.id   AF-A0A5R8M4W1-F1
#
_cell.length_a   1.000
_cell.length_b   1.000
_cell.length_c   1.000
_cell.angle_alpha   90.00
_cell.angle_beta   90.00
_cell.angle_gamma   90.00
#
_symmetry.space_group_name_H-M   'P 1'
#
loop_
_entity.id
_entity.type
_entity.pdbx_description
1 polymer ?
#
loop_
_entity_poly.entity_id
_entity_poly.type
_entity_poly.pdbx_seq_one_letter_code
_entity_poly.pdbx_strand_id
1 'polypeptide(L)'
;MAKSLYGEWSQTYGSAPYFILNAQHFFATEMNDPEFAQQIVNEHYTEFQNNPVLLKALAYQYEVQGERKKANDIYKEIFLLRPHYAQSYLDMARSYRDLGQFNQAAAIHARYNYLLDEGFMEADIQSVQEIMSTEFNNLLSMENVLVERQLNNESNLEKPLKKGKRLVFEWNDGEAEFELQFVSPVGQSHVWKHTLQDNGDLIEREKKYGFSTMKVTIDEDLPGTWVVNAKYLGNKSLTPTYLKATIYSEYGNDKQQKEVKLFPLQLKEVNQTLFSVSNAKGVALN
;
A
#
# COMPACT_ATOMS: atom_id res chain seq x y z
N MET A 1 -21.79 26.17 -1.27
CA MET A 1 -22.06 25.59 -2.61
C MET A 1 -21.70 24.11 -2.67
N ALA A 2 -20.45 23.70 -2.45
CA ALA A 2 -20.02 22.29 -2.53
C ALA A 2 -20.85 21.32 -1.66
N LYS A 3 -21.07 21.62 -0.36
CA LYS A 3 -21.90 20.78 0.52
C LYS A 3 -23.37 20.66 0.05
N SER A 4 -23.93 21.72 -0.53
CA SER A 4 -25.29 21.71 -1.08
C SER A 4 -25.38 20.78 -2.29
N LEU A 5 -24.42 20.89 -3.21
CA LEU A 5 -24.34 20.04 -4.39
C LEU A 5 -24.11 18.57 -4.01
N TYR A 6 -23.26 18.31 -3.02
CA TYR A 6 -23.13 16.98 -2.43
C TYR A 6 -24.47 16.47 -1.91
N GLY A 7 -25.22 17.27 -1.16
CA GLY A 7 -26.54 16.89 -0.62
C GLY A 7 -27.57 16.56 -1.71
N GLU A 8 -27.50 17.21 -2.87
CA GLU A 8 -28.34 16.87 -4.02
C GLU A 8 -27.89 15.55 -4.67
N TRP A 9 -26.58 15.38 -4.89
CA TRP A 9 -26.04 14.19 -5.53
C TRP A 9 -26.12 12.94 -4.66
N SER A 10 -25.97 13.07 -3.34
CA SER A 10 -26.05 11.94 -2.40
C SER A 10 -27.44 11.31 -2.36
N GLN A 11 -28.51 12.05 -2.67
CA GLN A 11 -29.85 11.49 -2.83
C GLN A 11 -29.95 10.48 -3.97
N THR A 12 -29.14 10.65 -5.03
CA THR A 12 -29.14 9.78 -6.21
C THR A 12 -28.03 8.73 -6.14
N TYR A 13 -26.85 9.10 -5.65
CA TYR A 13 -25.63 8.29 -5.73
C TYR A 13 -25.12 7.83 -4.36
N GLY A 14 -25.82 8.11 -3.26
CA GLY A 14 -25.40 7.76 -1.89
C GLY A 14 -25.31 6.27 -1.59
N SER A 15 -25.79 5.39 -2.47
CA SER A 15 -25.56 3.94 -2.41
C SER A 15 -24.39 3.47 -3.27
N ALA A 16 -23.73 4.38 -4.01
CA ALA A 16 -22.56 4.05 -4.82
C ALA A 16 -21.28 4.27 -3.99
N PRO A 17 -20.58 3.23 -3.53
CA PRO A 17 -19.43 3.38 -2.63
C PRO A 17 -18.29 4.20 -3.22
N TYR A 18 -18.11 4.14 -4.54
CA TYR A 18 -17.10 4.94 -5.24
C TYR A 18 -17.45 6.43 -5.34
N PHE A 19 -18.74 6.78 -5.37
CA PHE A 19 -19.18 8.17 -5.24
C PHE A 19 -18.83 8.69 -3.84
N ILE A 20 -19.08 7.89 -2.80
CA ILE A 20 -18.77 8.24 -1.41
C ILE A 20 -17.26 8.41 -1.19
N LEU A 21 -16.43 7.47 -1.69
CA LEU A 21 -14.97 7.57 -1.65
C LEU A 21 -14.45 8.84 -2.35
N ASN A 22 -15.01 9.19 -3.50
CA ASN A 22 -14.62 10.40 -4.22
C ASN A 22 -15.04 11.66 -3.45
N ALA A 23 -16.28 11.70 -2.95
CA ALA A 23 -16.79 12.84 -2.20
C ALA A 23 -16.01 13.08 -0.91
N GLN A 24 -15.80 12.05 -0.09
CA GLN A 24 -15.04 12.21 1.15
C GLN A 24 -13.62 12.69 0.87
N HIS A 25 -12.95 12.11 -0.14
CA HIS A 25 -11.59 12.51 -0.50
C HIS A 25 -11.54 13.97 -0.94
N PHE A 26 -12.43 14.39 -1.84
CA PHE A 26 -12.55 15.78 -2.29
C PHE A 26 -12.73 16.76 -1.13
N PHE A 27 -13.63 16.45 -0.18
CA PHE A 27 -13.83 17.32 0.97
C PHE A 27 -12.63 17.36 1.91
N ALA A 28 -11.99 16.22 2.17
CA ALA A 28 -10.83 16.15 3.04
C ALA A 28 -9.60 16.87 2.47
N THR A 29 -9.36 16.77 1.16
CA THR A 29 -8.12 17.24 0.53
C THR A 29 -8.27 18.58 -0.19
N GLU A 30 -9.25 18.70 -1.09
CA GLU A 30 -9.41 19.90 -1.93
C GLU A 30 -10.15 21.02 -1.19
N MET A 31 -11.17 20.67 -0.40
CA MET A 31 -11.92 21.64 0.40
C MET A 31 -11.33 21.88 1.78
N ASN A 32 -10.37 21.06 2.20
CA ASN A 32 -9.75 21.10 3.54
C ASN A 32 -10.82 21.06 4.67
N ASP A 33 -11.82 20.19 4.51
CA ASP A 33 -12.93 19.97 5.45
C ASP A 33 -12.99 18.48 5.87
N PRO A 34 -12.02 18.03 6.69
CA PRO A 34 -11.94 16.63 7.12
C PRO A 34 -13.09 16.21 8.04
N GLU A 35 -13.73 17.16 8.73
CA GLU A 35 -14.90 16.89 9.57
C GLU A 35 -16.09 16.48 8.70
N PHE A 36 -16.38 17.24 7.64
CA PHE A 36 -17.46 16.89 6.72
C PHE A 36 -17.13 15.63 5.92
N ALA A 37 -15.88 15.43 5.50
CA ALA A 37 -15.46 14.18 4.88
C ALA A 37 -15.73 12.97 5.78
N GLN A 38 -15.44 13.09 7.09
CA GLN A 38 -15.74 12.02 8.04
C GLN A 38 -17.24 11.80 8.22
N GLN A 39 -18.04 12.87 8.23
CA GLN A 39 -19.49 12.76 8.29
C GLN A 39 -20.03 11.93 7.12
N ILE A 40 -19.55 12.19 5.89
CA ILE A 40 -19.91 11.42 4.69
C ILE A 40 -19.62 9.93 4.88
N VAL A 41 -18.42 9.59 5.39
CA VAL A 41 -18.06 8.18 5.63
C VAL A 41 -18.97 7.55 6.69
N ASN A 42 -19.27 8.25 7.78
CA ASN A 42 -20.11 7.73 8.86
C ASN A 42 -21.55 7.48 8.40
N GLU A 43 -22.13 8.41 7.63
CA GLU A 43 -23.49 8.31 7.09
C GLU A 43 -23.66 7.09 6.18
N HIS A 44 -22.61 6.76 5.42
CA HIS A 44 -22.65 5.72 4.39
C HIS A 44 -21.77 4.49 4.70
N TYR A 45 -21.35 4.32 5.95
CA TYR A 45 -20.36 3.29 6.30
C TYR A 45 -20.85 1.87 5.98
N THR A 46 -22.17 1.64 6.02
CA THR A 46 -22.81 0.36 5.66
C THR A 46 -22.45 -0.12 4.25
N GLU A 47 -22.17 0.80 3.31
CA GLU A 47 -21.77 0.44 1.94
C GLU A 47 -20.35 -0.15 1.87
N PHE A 48 -19.53 0.07 2.90
CA PHE A 48 -18.15 -0.43 3.01
C PHE A 48 -18.05 -1.70 3.86
N GLN A 49 -18.96 -1.86 4.82
CA GLN A 49 -18.94 -2.97 5.78
C GLN A 49 -18.87 -4.32 5.07
N ASN A 50 -18.02 -5.21 5.60
CA ASN A 50 -17.78 -6.54 5.04
C ASN A 50 -17.22 -6.58 3.61
N ASN A 51 -16.85 -5.44 3.03
CA ASN A 51 -16.20 -5.36 1.73
C ASN A 51 -14.73 -4.94 1.87
N PRO A 52 -13.79 -5.89 1.99
CA PRO A 52 -12.38 -5.59 2.19
C PRO A 52 -11.73 -4.85 1.01
N VAL A 53 -12.28 -4.90 -0.21
CA VAL A 53 -11.77 -4.13 -1.36
C VAL A 53 -12.09 -2.64 -1.21
N LEU A 54 -13.31 -2.31 -0.76
CA LEU A 54 -13.73 -0.93 -0.49
C LEU A 54 -13.07 -0.37 0.77
N LEU A 55 -13.00 -1.17 1.84
CA LEU A 55 -12.30 -0.80 3.07
C LEU A 55 -10.83 -0.48 2.79
N LYS A 56 -10.15 -1.25 1.93
CA LYS A 56 -8.74 -1.00 1.58
C LYS A 56 -8.58 0.33 0.82
N ALA A 57 -9.51 0.68 -0.08
CA ALA A 57 -9.52 1.99 -0.73
C ALA A 57 -9.72 3.13 0.28
N LEU A 58 -10.63 2.98 1.24
CA LEU A 58 -10.85 3.96 2.30
C LEU A 58 -9.61 4.12 3.20
N ALA A 59 -8.97 3.02 3.59
CA ALA A 59 -7.73 3.04 4.37
C ALA A 59 -6.61 3.79 3.64
N TYR A 60 -6.46 3.57 2.33
CA TYR A 60 -5.47 4.30 1.53
C TYR A 60 -5.75 5.80 1.49
N GLN A 61 -7.02 6.21 1.40
CA GLN A 61 -7.38 7.63 1.46
C GLN A 61 -7.01 8.24 2.82
N TYR A 62 -7.31 7.55 3.93
CA TYR A 62 -6.90 8.01 5.26
C TYR A 62 -5.38 8.10 5.41
N GLU A 63 -4.60 7.19 4.83
CA GLU A 63 -3.13 7.29 4.84
C GLU A 63 -2.62 8.54 4.13
N VAL A 64 -3.15 8.86 2.94
CA VAL A 64 -2.76 10.08 2.20
C VAL A 64 -3.20 11.35 2.92
N GLN A 65 -4.32 11.30 3.63
CA GLN A 65 -4.83 12.40 4.46
C GLN A 65 -4.04 12.56 5.78
N GLY A 66 -3.15 11.63 6.12
CA GLY A 66 -2.43 11.62 7.40
C GLY A 66 -3.27 11.15 8.60
N GLU A 67 -4.47 10.63 8.36
CA GLU A 67 -5.43 10.13 9.34
C GLU A 67 -5.06 8.71 9.83
N ARG A 68 -3.84 8.57 10.36
CA ARG A 68 -3.20 7.26 10.66
C ARG A 68 -4.04 6.38 11.59
N LYS A 69 -4.73 6.98 12.57
CA LYS A 69 -5.60 6.24 13.50
C LYS A 69 -6.79 5.63 12.77
N LYS A 70 -7.44 6.39 11.89
CA LYS A 70 -8.58 5.91 11.09
C LYS A 70 -8.14 4.83 10.13
N ALA A 71 -6.99 5.00 9.46
CA ALA A 71 -6.41 3.95 8.61
C ALA A 71 -6.18 2.64 9.40
N ASN A 72 -5.56 2.72 10.58
CA ASN A 72 -5.34 1.55 11.45
C ASN A 72 -6.66 0.88 11.89
N ASP A 73 -7.69 1.66 12.22
CA ASP A 73 -9.01 1.12 12.59
C ASP A 73 -9.64 0.35 11.41
N ILE A 74 -9.55 0.88 10.18
CA ILE A 74 -10.00 0.15 8.97
C ILE A 74 -9.16 -1.11 8.69
N TYR A 75 -7.83 -1.06 8.88
CA TYR A 75 -7.00 -2.25 8.68
C TYR A 75 -7.28 -3.36 9.69
N LYS A 76 -7.71 -3.04 10.93
CA LYS A 76 -8.21 -4.05 11.89
C LYS A 76 -9.45 -4.76 11.34
N GLU A 77 -10.39 -4.03 10.75
CA GLU A 77 -11.58 -4.62 10.14
C GLU A 77 -11.22 -5.52 8.96
N ILE A 78 -10.33 -5.07 8.07
CA ILE A 78 -9.83 -5.89 6.95
C ILE A 78 -9.18 -7.17 7.48
N PHE A 79 -8.38 -7.07 8.55
CA PHE A 79 -7.73 -8.23 9.17
C PHE A 79 -8.74 -9.27 9.67
N LEU A 80 -9.85 -8.83 10.26
CA LEU A 80 -10.94 -9.73 10.70
C LEU A 80 -11.65 -10.41 9.52
N LEU A 81 -11.82 -9.70 8.40
CA LEU A 81 -12.46 -10.23 7.19
C LEU A 81 -11.55 -11.18 6.40
N ARG A 82 -10.23 -10.98 6.49
CA ARG A 82 -9.22 -11.72 5.73
C ARG A 82 -8.06 -12.17 6.62
N PRO A 83 -8.30 -13.03 7.64
CA PRO A 83 -7.28 -13.45 8.59
C PRO A 83 -6.23 -14.39 8.00
N HIS A 84 -6.46 -14.95 6.80
CA HIS A 84 -5.53 -15.84 6.10
C HIS A 84 -4.80 -15.14 4.94
N TYR A 85 -4.83 -13.81 4.85
CA TYR A 85 -4.17 -13.05 3.80
C TYR A 85 -2.86 -12.47 4.32
N ALA A 86 -1.73 -12.73 3.66
CA ALA A 86 -0.44 -12.17 4.05
C ALA A 86 -0.47 -10.62 4.08
N GLN A 87 -1.21 -10.00 3.15
CA GLN A 87 -1.37 -8.55 3.12
C GLN A 87 -2.05 -7.99 4.37
N SER A 88 -3.01 -8.70 4.96
CA SER A 88 -3.69 -8.23 6.17
C SER A 88 -2.71 -8.05 7.33
N TYR A 89 -1.73 -8.96 7.47
CA TYR A 89 -0.66 -8.83 8.47
C TYR A 89 0.29 -7.68 8.13
N LEU A 90 0.66 -7.53 6.86
CA LEU A 90 1.54 -6.47 6.40
C LEU A 90 0.93 -5.08 6.66
N ASP A 91 -0.34 -4.89 6.30
CA ASP A 91 -1.09 -3.65 6.49
C ASP A 91 -1.29 -3.32 7.98
N MET A 92 -1.61 -4.33 8.80
CA MET A 92 -1.73 -4.16 10.25
C MET A 92 -0.40 -3.78 10.90
N ALA A 93 0.70 -4.45 10.54
CA ALA A 93 2.01 -4.13 11.09
C ALA A 93 2.45 -2.72 10.70
N ARG A 94 2.29 -2.33 9.43
CA ARG A 94 2.60 -0.99 8.93
C ARG A 94 1.76 0.09 9.62
N SER A 95 0.46 -0.14 9.77
CA SER A 95 -0.42 0.86 10.40
C SER A 95 -0.13 1.04 11.89
N TYR A 96 0.25 -0.02 12.62
CA TYR A 96 0.76 0.13 13.99
C TYR A 96 2.08 0.91 14.03
N ARG A 97 3.01 0.62 13.11
CA ARG A 97 4.27 1.36 13.01
C ARG A 97 4.03 2.85 12.76
N ASP A 98 3.07 3.20 11.91
CA ASP A 98 2.72 4.59 11.60
C ASP A 98 2.15 5.35 12.81
N LEU A 99 1.54 4.64 13.75
CA LEU A 99 1.09 5.16 15.04
C LEU A 99 2.21 5.25 16.10
N GLY A 100 3.45 4.85 15.77
CA GLY A 100 4.54 4.73 16.74
C GLY A 100 4.38 3.53 17.70
N GLN A 101 3.46 2.62 17.39
CA GLN A 101 3.11 1.46 18.20
C GLN A 101 4.01 0.26 17.84
N PHE A 102 5.32 0.42 18.02
CA PHE A 102 6.34 -0.51 17.51
C PHE A 102 6.23 -1.93 18.06
N ASN A 103 5.91 -2.09 19.36
CA ASN A 103 5.70 -3.40 19.97
C ASN A 103 4.51 -4.15 19.33
N GLN A 104 3.43 -3.43 19.00
CA GLN A 104 2.26 -4.03 18.36
C GLN A 104 2.56 -4.37 16.90
N ALA A 105 3.30 -3.52 16.18
CA ALA A 105 3.78 -3.83 14.84
C ALA A 105 4.64 -5.11 14.82
N ALA A 106 5.59 -5.23 15.75
CA ALA A 106 6.43 -6.42 15.89
C ALA A 106 5.63 -7.67 16.27
N ALA A 107 4.62 -7.53 17.15
CA ALA A 107 3.74 -8.63 17.52
C ALA A 107 2.93 -9.17 16.31
N ILE A 108 2.51 -8.31 15.38
CA ILE A 108 1.84 -8.75 14.15
C ILE A 108 2.79 -9.53 13.25
N HIS A 109 4.03 -9.08 13.07
CA HIS A 109 5.05 -9.82 12.32
C HIS A 109 5.37 -11.18 12.96
N ALA A 110 5.58 -11.21 14.29
CA ALA A 110 5.85 -12.44 15.02
C ALA A 110 4.68 -13.43 14.91
N ARG A 111 3.44 -12.95 15.01
CA ARG A 111 2.24 -13.77 14.83
C ARG A 111 2.17 -14.36 13.42
N TYR A 112 2.47 -13.58 12.39
CA TYR A 112 2.49 -14.08 11.02
C TYR A 112 3.54 -15.18 10.83
N ASN A 113 4.77 -14.97 11.32
CA ASN A 113 5.83 -15.98 11.25
C ASN A 113 5.45 -17.26 12.00
N TYR A 114 4.87 -17.15 13.20
CA TYR A 114 4.38 -18.30 13.96
C TYR A 114 3.35 -19.11 13.16
N LEU A 115 2.42 -18.46 12.47
CA LEU A 115 1.42 -19.14 11.65
C LEU A 115 2.03 -19.84 10.43
N LEU A 116 3.13 -19.33 9.88
CA LEU A 116 3.90 -20.01 8.84
C LEU A 116 4.63 -21.24 9.40
N ASP A 117 5.32 -21.09 10.53
CA ASP A 117 6.12 -22.15 11.16
C ASP A 117 5.25 -23.34 11.60
N GLU A 118 4.05 -23.07 12.12
CA GLU A 118 3.06 -24.09 12.50
C GLU A 118 2.25 -24.62 11.31
N GLY A 119 2.46 -24.10 10.09
CA GLY A 119 1.75 -24.53 8.88
C GLY A 119 0.27 -24.14 8.82
N PHE A 120 -0.17 -23.17 9.63
CA PHE A 120 -1.52 -22.59 9.54
C PHE A 120 -1.67 -21.60 8.37
N MET A 121 -0.56 -21.14 7.80
CA MET A 121 -0.48 -20.31 6.59
C MET A 121 0.68 -20.77 5.71
N GLU A 122 0.58 -20.51 4.41
CA GLU A 122 1.69 -20.68 3.48
C GLU A 122 2.27 -19.31 3.07
N ALA A 123 3.56 -19.26 2.77
CA ALA A 123 4.25 -18.04 2.36
C ALA A 123 4.56 -18.03 0.86
N ASP A 124 4.29 -16.91 0.19
CA ASP A 124 4.94 -16.61 -1.09
C ASP A 124 6.33 -16.02 -0.84
N ILE A 125 7.35 -16.88 -0.88
CA ILE A 125 8.76 -16.50 -0.66
C ILE A 125 9.30 -15.55 -1.73
N GLN A 126 8.65 -15.45 -2.89
CA GLN A 126 9.11 -14.66 -4.02
C GLN A 126 8.64 -13.21 -3.99
N SER A 127 7.60 -12.88 -3.22
CA SER A 127 7.05 -11.52 -3.19
C SER A 127 6.75 -11.06 -1.76
N VAL A 128 5.58 -11.40 -1.21
CA VAL A 128 5.11 -10.79 0.04
C VAL A 128 5.97 -11.17 1.25
N GLN A 129 6.53 -12.38 1.30
CA GLN A 129 7.39 -12.79 2.40
C GLN A 129 8.68 -11.97 2.46
N GLU A 130 9.29 -11.70 1.31
CA GLU A 130 10.51 -10.88 1.25
C GLU A 130 10.25 -9.46 1.78
N ILE A 131 9.11 -8.88 1.40
CA ILE A 131 8.66 -7.56 1.89
C ILE A 131 8.46 -7.61 3.42
N MET A 132 7.73 -8.63 3.91
CA MET A 132 7.43 -8.81 5.33
C MET A 132 8.70 -8.96 6.17
N SER A 133 9.63 -9.84 5.77
CA SER A 133 10.89 -10.04 6.49
C SER A 133 11.77 -8.79 6.47
N THR A 134 11.83 -8.10 5.32
CA THR A 134 12.59 -6.84 5.22
C THR A 134 12.04 -5.79 6.18
N GLU A 135 10.72 -5.64 6.24
CA GLU A 135 10.08 -4.64 7.10
C GLU A 135 10.18 -4.97 8.58
N PHE A 136 10.10 -6.26 8.93
CA PHE A 136 10.28 -6.69 10.31
C PHE A 136 11.72 -6.48 10.77
N ASN A 137 12.71 -6.88 9.97
CA ASN A 137 14.12 -6.63 10.29
C ASN A 137 14.40 -5.13 10.41
N ASN A 138 13.85 -4.31 9.51
CA ASN A 138 13.97 -2.87 9.58
C ASN A 138 13.36 -2.31 10.88
N LEU A 139 12.17 -2.75 11.27
CA LEU A 139 11.53 -2.37 12.54
C LEU A 139 12.42 -2.72 13.75
N LEU A 140 12.93 -3.95 13.81
CA LEU A 140 13.78 -4.40 14.92
C LEU A 140 15.14 -3.70 14.98
N SER A 141 15.67 -3.28 13.82
CA SER A 141 16.96 -2.59 13.75
C SER A 141 16.89 -1.12 14.17
N MET A 142 15.77 -0.45 13.87
CA MET A 142 15.61 0.99 14.12
C MET A 142 15.02 1.28 15.50
N GLU A 143 14.19 0.38 16.00
CA GLU A 143 13.43 0.60 17.22
C GLU A 143 13.91 -0.37 18.30
N ASN A 144 14.09 0.10 19.53
CA ASN A 144 14.44 -0.72 20.70
C ASN A 144 13.24 -1.60 21.13
N VAL A 145 12.69 -2.38 20.22
CA VAL A 145 11.56 -3.28 20.48
C VAL A 145 12.05 -4.44 21.33
N LEU A 146 11.51 -4.55 22.55
CA LEU A 146 11.68 -5.70 23.41
C LEU A 146 10.80 -6.85 22.88
N VAL A 147 11.18 -7.43 21.75
CA VAL A 147 10.67 -8.74 21.38
C VAL A 147 11.54 -9.73 22.14
N GLU A 148 10.96 -10.49 23.07
CA GLU A 148 11.61 -11.73 23.55
C GLU A 148 11.97 -12.51 22.30
N ARG A 149 13.26 -12.57 21.97
CA ARG A 149 13.78 -13.15 20.73
C ARG A 149 13.46 -14.65 20.71
N GLN A 150 12.23 -15.01 20.34
CA GLN A 150 11.85 -16.36 19.96
C GLN A 150 11.97 -16.53 18.44
N LEU A 151 13.11 -16.11 17.88
CA LEU A 151 13.40 -16.31 16.46
C LEU A 151 14.69 -17.09 16.37
N ASN A 152 14.56 -18.42 16.23
CA ASN A 152 15.66 -19.35 15.98
C ASN A 152 16.22 -19.28 14.55
N ASN A 153 15.95 -18.21 13.80
CA ASN A 153 16.41 -18.04 12.42
C ASN A 153 17.23 -16.76 12.27
N GLU A 154 18.46 -16.80 12.81
CA GLU A 154 19.48 -15.77 12.60
C GLU A 154 19.91 -15.64 11.11
N SER A 155 19.57 -16.62 10.26
CA SER A 155 20.08 -16.73 8.88
C SER A 155 19.50 -15.76 7.86
N ASN A 156 18.44 -15.00 8.19
CA ASN A 156 17.85 -13.99 7.30
C ASN A 156 18.19 -12.54 7.68
N LEU A 157 19.07 -12.34 8.67
CA LEU A 157 19.48 -11.01 9.15
C LEU A 157 20.54 -10.32 8.26
N GLU A 158 21.03 -10.98 7.21
CA GLU A 158 22.30 -10.58 6.56
C GLU A 158 22.21 -10.19 5.08
N LYS A 159 21.04 -9.80 4.55
CA LYS A 159 21.01 -9.10 3.25
C LYS A 159 21.08 -7.60 3.50
N PRO A 160 22.21 -6.91 3.17
CA PRO A 160 22.27 -5.47 3.28
C PRO A 160 21.16 -4.86 2.42
N LEU A 161 20.38 -3.94 3.02
CA LEU A 161 19.36 -3.21 2.29
C LEU A 161 20.02 -2.51 1.11
N LYS A 162 19.52 -2.78 -0.10
CA LYS A 162 19.97 -2.05 -1.29
C LYS A 162 19.68 -0.57 -1.08
N LYS A 163 20.74 0.25 -1.16
CA LYS A 163 20.64 1.71 -1.10
C LYS A 163 19.92 2.24 -2.35
N GLY A 164 19.29 3.39 -2.21
CA GLY A 164 18.50 4.03 -3.26
C GLY A 164 17.06 4.32 -2.82
N LYS A 165 16.15 4.46 -3.79
CA LYS A 165 14.72 4.71 -3.53
C LYS A 165 13.93 3.41 -3.56
N ARG A 166 13.28 3.06 -2.45
CA ARG A 166 12.33 1.94 -2.39
C ARG A 166 10.93 2.45 -2.69
N LEU A 167 10.30 1.89 -3.71
CA LEU A 167 8.92 2.13 -4.09
C LEU A 167 8.10 0.88 -3.78
N VAL A 168 7.02 1.05 -3.04
CA VAL A 168 6.05 -0.02 -2.77
C VAL A 168 4.73 0.38 -3.40
N PHE A 169 4.22 -0.45 -4.30
CA PHE A 169 2.91 -0.27 -4.89
C PHE A 169 1.93 -1.27 -4.31
N GLU A 170 0.72 -0.83 -4.03
CA GLU A 170 -0.35 -1.65 -3.46
C GLU A 170 -1.67 -1.27 -4.12
N TRP A 171 -2.51 -2.25 -4.38
CA TRP A 171 -3.82 -2.03 -4.99
C TRP A 171 -4.91 -2.67 -4.15
N ASN A 172 -6.11 -2.08 -4.19
CA ASN A 172 -7.23 -2.51 -3.35
C ASN A 172 -7.95 -3.74 -3.92
N ASP A 173 -7.97 -3.88 -5.24
CA ASP A 173 -8.69 -4.93 -5.98
C ASP A 173 -7.72 -5.86 -6.70
N GLY A 174 -7.53 -7.07 -6.18
CA GLY A 174 -6.60 -8.05 -6.73
C GLY A 174 -6.91 -8.55 -8.15
N GLU A 175 -8.09 -8.22 -8.69
CA GLU A 175 -8.44 -8.53 -10.10
C GLU A 175 -8.16 -7.37 -11.07
N ALA A 176 -7.55 -6.30 -10.59
CA ALA A 176 -7.17 -5.16 -11.41
C ALA A 176 -5.97 -5.49 -12.29
N GLU A 177 -6.12 -5.29 -13.60
CA GLU A 177 -5.03 -5.36 -14.56
C GLU A 177 -4.53 -3.96 -14.94
N PHE A 178 -3.22 -3.77 -14.92
CA PHE A 178 -2.56 -2.51 -15.22
C PHE A 178 -1.09 -2.70 -15.58
N GLU A 179 -0.50 -1.69 -16.20
CA GLU A 179 0.94 -1.62 -16.46
C GLU A 179 1.55 -0.50 -15.61
N LEU A 180 2.71 -0.74 -15.00
CA LEU A 180 3.57 0.28 -14.40
C LEU A 180 4.79 0.49 -15.28
N GLN A 181 5.00 1.71 -15.75
CA GLN A 181 6.15 2.09 -16.54
C GLN A 181 7.11 2.95 -15.70
N PHE A 182 8.37 2.54 -15.67
CA PHE A 182 9.46 3.27 -15.02
C PHE A 182 10.37 3.84 -16.10
N VAL A 183 10.41 5.17 -16.22
CA VAL A 183 11.25 5.88 -17.19
C VAL A 183 12.45 6.48 -16.47
N SER A 184 13.65 6.10 -16.90
CA SER A 184 14.91 6.57 -16.34
C SER A 184 15.25 8.00 -16.79
N PRO A 185 16.21 8.66 -16.13
CA PRO A 185 16.63 10.03 -16.49
C PRO A 185 17.19 10.16 -17.91
N VAL A 186 17.67 9.05 -18.50
CA VAL A 186 18.19 8.99 -19.88
C VAL A 186 17.14 8.51 -20.89
N GLY A 187 15.87 8.40 -20.47
CA GLY A 187 14.74 8.05 -21.33
C GLY A 187 14.56 6.55 -21.57
N GLN A 188 15.32 5.67 -20.90
CA GLN A 188 15.07 4.24 -20.99
C GLN A 188 13.86 3.85 -20.14
N SER A 189 12.93 3.07 -20.71
CA SER A 189 11.73 2.65 -20.00
C SER A 189 11.70 1.14 -19.75
N HIS A 190 11.29 0.75 -18.55
CA HIS A 190 10.88 -0.62 -18.23
C HIS A 190 9.39 -0.65 -17.90
N VAL A 191 8.66 -1.65 -18.40
CA VAL A 191 7.24 -1.83 -18.12
C VAL A 191 7.05 -3.14 -17.36
N TRP A 192 6.46 -3.03 -16.18
CA TRP A 192 5.96 -4.16 -15.41
C TRP A 192 4.45 -4.29 -15.64
N LYS A 193 4.00 -5.47 -16.04
CA LYS A 193 2.60 -5.71 -16.41
C LYS A 193 1.92 -6.59 -15.38
N HIS A 194 0.94 -6.06 -14.67
CA HIS A 194 0.06 -6.86 -13.83
C HIS A 194 -1.15 -7.27 -14.70
N THR A 195 -1.00 -8.36 -15.46
CA THR A 195 -2.03 -8.90 -16.36
C THR A 195 -2.05 -10.41 -16.29
N LEU A 196 -3.21 -11.02 -16.50
CA LEU A 196 -3.31 -12.49 -16.58
C LEU A 196 -2.52 -13.03 -17.77
N GLN A 197 -2.43 -12.27 -18.86
CA GLN A 197 -1.73 -12.66 -20.07
C GLN A 197 -0.20 -12.70 -19.88
N ASP A 198 0.39 -11.68 -19.26
CA ASP A 198 1.85 -11.55 -19.15
C ASP A 198 2.38 -12.12 -17.83
N ASN A 199 1.58 -12.14 -16.75
CA ASN A 199 2.00 -12.52 -15.40
C ASN A 199 0.94 -13.36 -14.64
N GLY A 200 0.29 -14.30 -15.33
CA GLY A 200 -0.71 -15.20 -14.74
C GLY A 200 -0.23 -15.94 -13.47
N ASP A 201 1.01 -16.43 -13.47
CA ASP A 201 1.60 -17.12 -12.31
C ASP A 201 1.67 -16.22 -11.06
N LEU A 202 1.96 -14.93 -11.24
CA LEU A 202 1.98 -13.97 -10.12
C LEU A 202 0.57 -13.76 -9.58
N ILE A 203 -0.41 -13.54 -10.46
CA ILE A 203 -1.81 -13.31 -10.06
C ILE A 203 -2.39 -14.54 -9.36
N GLU A 204 -2.02 -15.75 -9.80
CA GLU A 204 -2.39 -16.98 -9.10
C GLU A 204 -1.81 -17.03 -7.67
N ARG A 205 -0.53 -16.67 -7.49
CA ARG A 205 0.09 -16.58 -6.16
C ARG A 205 -0.57 -15.51 -5.30
N GLU A 206 -0.82 -14.32 -5.84
CA GLU A 206 -1.53 -13.24 -5.15
C GLU A 206 -2.88 -13.70 -4.60
N LYS A 207 -3.64 -14.43 -5.42
CA LYS A 207 -4.91 -15.03 -5.02
C LYS A 207 -4.74 -16.12 -3.97
N LYS A 208 -3.73 -16.99 -4.13
CA LYS A 208 -3.47 -18.12 -3.22
C LYS A 208 -3.02 -17.65 -1.83
N TYR A 209 -2.08 -16.72 -1.77
CA TYR A 209 -1.43 -16.26 -0.53
C TYR A 209 -2.05 -14.96 0.03
N GLY A 210 -2.98 -14.35 -0.71
CA GLY A 210 -3.74 -13.19 -0.27
C GLY A 210 -2.89 -11.93 -0.18
N PHE A 211 -2.30 -11.50 -1.30
CA PHE A 211 -1.55 -10.24 -1.37
C PHE A 211 -1.80 -9.44 -2.64
N SER A 212 -1.55 -8.14 -2.57
CA SER A 212 -1.73 -7.19 -3.67
C SER A 212 -0.74 -6.04 -3.49
N THR A 213 0.53 -6.40 -3.46
CA THR A 213 1.66 -5.51 -3.21
C THR A 213 2.87 -5.93 -4.03
N MET A 214 3.65 -4.95 -4.46
CA MET A 214 4.91 -5.17 -5.15
C MET A 214 5.93 -4.12 -4.72
N LYS A 215 7.22 -4.48 -4.72
CA LYS A 215 8.33 -3.60 -4.33
C LYS A 215 9.33 -3.45 -5.48
N VAL A 216 9.64 -2.21 -5.87
CA VAL A 216 10.76 -1.85 -6.75
C VAL A 216 11.79 -1.07 -5.94
N THR A 217 13.08 -1.29 -6.21
CA THR A 217 14.16 -0.41 -5.74
C THR A 217 14.83 0.22 -6.94
N ILE A 218 14.88 1.56 -6.97
CA ILE A 218 15.75 2.31 -7.87
C ILE A 218 17.11 2.41 -7.17
N ASP A 219 18.10 1.73 -7.73
CA ASP A 219 19.46 1.65 -7.18
C ASP A 219 20.12 3.03 -7.09
N GLU A 220 20.88 3.31 -6.03
CA GLU A 220 21.58 4.59 -5.84
C GLU A 220 22.57 4.91 -6.98
N ASP A 221 23.07 3.88 -7.67
CA ASP A 221 23.95 4.01 -8.84
C ASP A 221 23.24 4.51 -10.11
N LEU A 222 21.91 4.66 -10.06
CA LEU A 222 21.08 5.20 -11.13
C LEU A 222 20.49 6.58 -10.76
N PRO A 223 21.33 7.62 -10.62
CA PRO A 223 20.89 8.91 -10.13
C PRO A 223 20.08 9.68 -11.17
N GLY A 224 19.24 10.58 -10.69
CA GLY A 224 18.42 11.50 -11.49
C GLY A 224 16.92 11.33 -11.25
N THR A 225 16.13 12.02 -12.05
CA THR A 225 14.66 12.00 -11.94
C THR A 225 14.07 10.85 -12.74
N TRP A 226 13.42 9.93 -12.02
CA TRP A 226 12.65 8.85 -12.61
C TRP A 226 11.18 9.23 -12.68
N VAL A 227 10.51 8.87 -13.77
CA VAL A 227 9.08 9.07 -13.95
C VAL A 227 8.37 7.73 -13.88
N VAL A 228 7.33 7.65 -13.04
CA VAL A 228 6.47 6.47 -12.94
C VAL A 228 5.14 6.79 -13.61
N ASN A 229 4.75 5.99 -14.59
CA ASN A 229 3.45 6.05 -15.24
C ASN A 229 2.66 4.77 -14.96
N ALA A 230 1.34 4.86 -15.08
CA ALA A 230 0.47 3.71 -15.07
C ALA A 230 -0.51 3.75 -16.24
N LYS A 231 -0.83 2.56 -16.78
CA LYS A 231 -1.88 2.36 -17.75
C LYS A 231 -2.87 1.34 -17.20
N TYR A 232 -4.11 1.76 -16.96
CA TYR A 232 -5.14 0.87 -16.42
C TYR A 232 -5.81 0.07 -17.54
N LEU A 233 -5.97 -1.23 -17.34
CA LEU A 233 -6.57 -2.14 -18.33
C LEU A 233 -7.97 -2.61 -17.87
N GLY A 234 -8.28 -2.45 -16.58
CA GLY A 234 -9.59 -2.73 -16.01
C GLY A 234 -9.56 -3.78 -14.92
N ASN A 235 -10.72 -4.09 -14.36
CA ASN A 235 -10.97 -5.26 -13.52
C ASN A 235 -12.28 -5.92 -13.98
N LYS A 236 -12.60 -7.07 -13.39
CA LYS A 236 -13.86 -7.79 -13.69
C LYS A 236 -15.09 -7.09 -13.12
N SER A 237 -14.91 -6.32 -12.04
CA SER A 237 -15.99 -5.61 -11.34
C SER A 237 -16.47 -4.34 -12.07
N LEU A 238 -15.74 -3.87 -13.09
CA LEU A 238 -15.99 -2.60 -13.80
C LEU A 238 -16.02 -1.39 -12.86
N THR A 239 -15.23 -1.45 -11.78
CA THR A 239 -15.14 -0.40 -10.76
C THR A 239 -13.75 0.21 -10.72
N PRO A 240 -13.59 1.44 -10.20
CA PRO A 240 -12.27 2.03 -9.97
C PRO A 240 -11.34 1.12 -9.16
N THR A 241 -10.05 1.10 -9.50
CA THR A 241 -8.99 0.51 -8.68
C THR A 241 -8.16 1.62 -8.07
N TYR A 242 -7.93 1.57 -6.77
CA TYR A 242 -7.09 2.51 -6.04
C TYR A 242 -5.67 1.95 -5.94
N LEU A 243 -4.75 2.55 -6.69
CA LEU A 243 -3.32 2.24 -6.64
C LEU A 243 -2.62 3.20 -5.67
N LYS A 244 -2.10 2.65 -4.58
CA LYS A 244 -1.28 3.37 -3.60
C LYS A 244 0.20 3.16 -3.92
N ALA A 245 0.98 4.24 -3.89
CA ALA A 245 2.44 4.19 -3.96
C ALA A 245 3.02 4.77 -2.67
N THR A 246 3.88 3.99 -1.99
CA THR A 246 4.70 4.46 -0.87
C THR A 246 6.14 4.60 -1.32
N ILE A 247 6.66 5.81 -1.23
CA ILE A 247 8.00 6.19 -1.66
C ILE A 247 8.86 6.36 -0.42
N TYR A 248 9.80 5.46 -0.22
CA TYR A 248 10.74 5.53 0.89
C TYR A 248 12.06 6.20 0.46
N SER A 249 12.53 7.09 1.31
CA SER A 249 13.86 7.70 1.25
C SER A 249 14.66 7.24 2.46
N GLU A 250 15.96 7.00 2.29
CA GLU A 250 16.85 6.61 3.41
C GLU A 250 16.33 5.37 4.17
N TYR A 251 15.72 4.44 3.44
CA TYR A 251 15.12 3.24 4.03
C TYR A 251 16.19 2.41 4.74
N GLY A 252 15.92 2.00 5.99
CA GLY A 252 16.90 1.26 6.78
C GLY A 252 17.70 2.05 7.81
N ASN A 253 17.58 3.38 7.85
CA ASN A 253 18.36 4.22 8.76
C ASN A 253 17.50 5.26 9.49
N ASP A 254 18.07 5.94 10.49
CA ASP A 254 17.37 6.90 11.35
C ASP A 254 16.76 8.10 10.60
N LYS A 255 17.18 8.36 9.36
CA LYS A 255 16.64 9.41 8.49
C LYS A 255 15.55 8.89 7.55
N GLN A 256 15.09 7.66 7.73
CA GLN A 256 14.05 7.07 6.91
C GLN A 256 12.80 7.96 6.89
N GLN A 257 12.34 8.26 5.69
CA GLN A 257 11.08 8.99 5.46
C GLN A 257 10.25 8.25 4.43
N LYS A 258 8.93 8.45 4.50
CA LYS A 258 8.00 7.94 3.50
C LYS A 258 7.02 9.01 3.06
N GLU A 259 6.70 8.98 1.77
CA GLU A 259 5.61 9.73 1.16
C GLU A 259 4.60 8.73 0.60
N VAL A 260 3.31 8.97 0.84
CA VAL A 260 2.23 8.12 0.32
C VAL A 260 1.45 8.90 -0.72
N LYS A 261 1.24 8.30 -1.90
CA LYS A 261 0.42 8.83 -2.98
C LYS A 261 -0.65 7.82 -3.35
N LEU A 262 -1.82 8.31 -3.76
CA LEU A 262 -2.96 7.47 -4.14
C LEU A 262 -3.50 7.91 -5.49
N PHE A 263 -3.75 6.93 -6.36
CA PHE A 263 -4.19 7.14 -7.72
C PHE A 263 -5.43 6.29 -8.01
N PRO A 264 -6.62 6.91 -8.17
CA PRO A 264 -7.79 6.23 -8.68
C PRO A 264 -7.59 5.90 -10.17
N LEU A 265 -7.49 4.62 -10.49
CA LEU A 265 -7.42 4.09 -11.85
C LEU A 265 -8.85 3.82 -12.33
N GLN A 266 -9.30 4.59 -13.34
CA GLN A 266 -10.68 4.54 -13.83
C GLN A 266 -10.76 4.49 -15.36
N LEU A 267 -9.99 5.33 -16.03
CA LEU A 267 -9.96 5.41 -17.49
C LEU A 267 -9.06 4.30 -18.06
N LYS A 268 -9.66 3.38 -18.82
CA LYS A 268 -8.94 2.28 -19.47
C LYS A 268 -8.09 2.78 -20.64
N GLU A 269 -6.98 2.10 -20.87
CA GLU A 269 -6.07 2.33 -22.02
C GLU A 269 -5.39 3.70 -22.06
N VAL A 270 -5.56 4.53 -21.02
CA VAL A 270 -4.92 5.85 -20.91
C VAL A 270 -3.64 5.71 -20.09
N ASN A 271 -2.51 6.06 -20.69
CA ASN A 271 -1.25 6.17 -19.95
C ASN A 271 -1.26 7.49 -19.17
N GLN A 272 -1.10 7.41 -17.85
CA GLN A 272 -1.05 8.58 -16.96
C GLN A 272 0.24 8.60 -16.16
N THR A 273 0.85 9.78 -16.06
CA THR A 273 1.98 9.98 -15.15
C THR A 273 1.48 10.01 -13.71
N LEU A 274 2.00 9.11 -12.88
CA LEU A 274 1.67 9.04 -11.46
C LEU A 274 2.48 10.07 -10.68
N PHE A 275 3.81 9.97 -10.75
CA PHE A 275 4.72 10.86 -10.06
C PHE A 275 6.13 10.79 -10.65
N SER A 276 6.95 11.78 -10.28
CA SER A 276 8.39 11.74 -10.48
C SER A 276 9.09 11.58 -9.14
N VAL A 277 10.19 10.83 -9.11
CA VAL A 277 11.01 10.63 -7.91
C VAL A 277 12.47 10.94 -8.24
N SER A 278 13.10 11.78 -7.41
CA SER A 278 14.52 12.07 -7.53
C SER A 278 15.33 11.02 -6.78
N ASN A 279 16.23 10.35 -7.47
CA ASN A 279 17.21 9.44 -6.88
C ASN A 279 18.55 10.18 -6.78
N ALA A 280 18.88 10.66 -5.58
CA ALA A 280 20.15 11.33 -5.34
C ALA A 280 21.24 10.29 -5.10
N LYS A 281 22.44 10.55 -5.60
CA LYS A 281 23.62 9.76 -5.25
C LYS A 281 23.88 9.96 -3.75
N GLY A 282 23.93 8.88 -2.97
CA GLY A 282 24.33 8.96 -1.58
C GLY A 282 25.73 9.55 -1.52
N VAL A 283 25.89 10.74 -0.93
CA VAL A 283 27.23 11.27 -0.66
C VAL A 283 27.79 10.40 0.46
N ALA A 284 28.70 9.50 0.13
CA ALA A 284 29.52 8.83 1.12
C ALA A 284 30.25 9.93 1.90
N LEU A 285 29.88 10.12 3.17
CA LEU A 285 30.68 10.91 4.09
C LEU A 285 31.94 10.08 4.34
N ASN A 286 33.05 10.49 3.71
CA ASN A 286 34.39 10.02 4.03
C ASN A 286 34.80 10.46 5.44
#